data_AF-A0A5B8LKC7-F1
#
_entry.id   AF-A0A5B8LKC7-F1
#
_cell.length_a   1.000
_cell.length_b   1.000
_cell.length_c   1.000
_cell.angle_alpha   90.00
_cell.angle_beta   90.00
_cell.angle_gamma   90.00
#
_symmetry.space_group_name_H-M   'P 1'
#
loop_
_entity.id
_entity.type
_entity.pdbx_description
1 polymer ?
#
loop_
_entity_poly.entity_id
_entity_poly.type
_entity_poly.pdbx_seq_one_letter_code
_entity_poly.pdbx_strand_id
1 'polypeptide(L)'
;MTSTDPAAMFREMLGEWEKMANSLGGGVAKSDEFTRFMHGATAAQMNNQEAVNAMMTRALAAANMPSRAEIEDLSARLARMEATLGRIEEKLGGPPERASRPKPSRTRKPPAAKG
;
A
#
# COMPACT_ATOMS: atom_id res chain seq x y z
N MET A 1 17.90 23.70 1.57
CA MET A 1 16.98 22.64 2.02
C MET A 1 15.81 22.60 1.06
N THR A 2 15.84 21.74 0.05
CA THR A 2 14.63 21.45 -0.73
C THR A 2 14.49 19.94 -0.72
N SER A 3 13.49 19.52 0.05
CA SER A 3 12.94 18.18 0.16
C SER A 3 13.18 17.38 -1.12
N THR A 4 13.74 16.18 -0.97
CA THR A 4 13.79 15.14 -1.99
C THR A 4 12.35 14.90 -2.48
N ASP A 5 11.91 15.67 -3.48
CA ASP A 5 10.60 15.54 -4.08
C ASP A 5 10.57 14.21 -4.84
N PRO A 6 9.77 13.22 -4.39
CA PRO A 6 9.71 11.92 -5.03
C PRO A 6 9.29 12.03 -6.51
N ALA A 7 8.51 13.06 -6.86
CA ALA A 7 8.15 13.31 -8.25
C ALA A 7 9.34 13.86 -9.06
N ALA A 8 10.28 14.58 -8.45
CA ALA A 8 11.50 15.02 -9.12
C ALA A 8 12.42 13.84 -9.47
N MET A 9 12.64 12.91 -8.52
CA MET A 9 13.40 11.69 -8.78
C MET A 9 12.75 10.81 -9.86
N PHE A 10 11.42 10.66 -9.83
CA PHE A 10 10.69 9.90 -10.84
C PHE A 10 10.80 10.54 -12.24
N ARG A 11 10.69 11.88 -12.31
CA ARG A 11 10.87 12.63 -13.56
C ARG A 11 12.28 12.48 -14.13
N GLU A 12 13.29 12.48 -13.27
CA GLU A 12 14.68 12.24 -13.69
C GLU A 12 14.87 10.83 -14.24
N MET A 13 14.33 9.82 -13.56
CA MET A 13 14.34 8.42 -14.03
C MET A 13 13.64 8.26 -15.39
N LEU A 14 12.49 8.93 -15.60
CA LEU A 14 11.80 8.92 -16.88
C LEU A 14 12.63 9.58 -17.99
N GLY A 15 13.31 10.68 -17.68
CA GLY A 15 14.20 11.35 -18.63
C GLY A 15 15.38 10.48 -19.06
N GLU A 16 15.98 9.73 -18.13
CA GLU A 16 17.03 8.76 -18.46
C GLU A 16 16.49 7.57 -19.29
N TRP A 17 15.25 7.15 -19.02
CA TRP A 17 14.60 6.09 -19.80
C TRP A 17 14.30 6.53 -21.23
N GLU A 18 13.86 7.76 -21.44
CA GLU A 18 13.61 8.34 -22.76
C GLU A 18 14.91 8.47 -23.57
N LYS A 19 16.03 8.86 -22.92
CA LYS A 19 17.36 8.86 -23.55
C LYS A 19 17.79 7.45 -23.96
N MET A 20 17.58 6.46 -23.10
CA MET A 20 17.89 5.07 -23.38
C MET A 20 17.00 4.49 -24.50
N ALA A 21 15.72 4.83 -24.52
CA ALA A 21 14.80 4.43 -25.59
C ALA A 21 15.20 5.05 -26.94
N ASN A 22 15.62 6.31 -26.94
CA ASN A 22 16.14 7.00 -28.12
C ASN A 22 17.47 6.40 -28.60
N SER A 23 18.36 5.97 -27.70
CA SER A 23 19.64 5.33 -28.07
C SER A 23 19.47 3.88 -28.57
N LEU A 24 18.39 3.20 -28.15
CA LEU A 24 17.99 1.89 -28.66
C LEU A 24 17.16 1.98 -29.96
N GLY A 25 16.76 3.18 -30.35
CA GLY A 25 15.96 3.48 -31.54
C GLY A 25 16.72 3.25 -32.85
N GLY A 26 16.47 2.09 -33.46
CA GLY A 26 16.57 1.90 -34.91
C GLY A 26 17.29 0.61 -35.36
N GLY A 27 18.39 0.24 -34.73
CA GLY A 27 19.26 -0.85 -35.23
C GLY A 27 19.60 -1.97 -34.24
N VAL A 28 19.49 -1.71 -32.93
CA VAL A 28 20.05 -2.62 -31.90
C VAL A 28 19.07 -3.75 -31.54
N ALA A 29 17.76 -3.51 -31.54
CA ALA A 29 16.76 -4.51 -31.16
C ALA A 29 16.72 -5.77 -32.07
N LYS A 30 17.33 -5.72 -33.25
CA LYS A 30 17.41 -6.84 -34.21
C LYS A 30 18.76 -7.58 -34.19
N SER A 31 19.70 -7.20 -33.32
CA SER A 31 21.00 -7.86 -33.26
C SER A 31 21.00 -9.08 -32.34
N ASP A 32 21.76 -10.12 -32.70
CA ASP A 32 21.95 -11.30 -31.85
C ASP A 32 22.64 -10.96 -30.51
N GLU A 33 23.38 -9.86 -30.46
CA GLU A 33 23.93 -9.31 -29.22
C GLU A 33 22.85 -8.78 -28.28
N PHE A 34 21.81 -8.13 -28.81
CA PHE A 34 20.68 -7.68 -27.98
C PHE A 34 19.94 -8.86 -27.38
N THR A 35 19.72 -9.95 -28.14
CA THR A 35 19.10 -11.17 -27.61
C THR A 35 19.95 -11.84 -26.52
N ARG A 36 21.28 -11.95 -26.72
CA ARG A 36 22.18 -12.49 -25.68
C ARG A 36 22.25 -11.60 -24.45
N PHE A 37 22.31 -10.29 -24.65
CA PHE A 37 22.27 -9.31 -23.58
C PHE A 37 20.95 -9.39 -22.81
N MET A 38 19.81 -9.49 -23.49
CA MET A 38 18.49 -9.64 -22.86
C MET A 38 18.37 -10.94 -22.07
N HIS A 39 18.92 -12.06 -22.57
CA HIS A 39 18.96 -13.31 -21.79
C HIS A 39 19.86 -13.19 -20.54
N GLY A 40 21.03 -12.58 -20.66
CA GLY A 40 21.91 -12.32 -19.52
C GLY A 40 21.32 -11.34 -18.51
N ALA A 41 20.67 -10.29 -19.00
CA ALA A 41 19.96 -9.29 -18.20
C ALA A 41 18.74 -9.90 -17.50
N THR A 42 17.99 -10.78 -18.15
CA THR A 42 16.86 -11.50 -17.52
C THR A 42 17.36 -12.42 -16.41
N ALA A 43 18.47 -13.14 -16.62
CA ALA A 43 19.08 -13.97 -15.59
C ALA A 43 19.63 -13.14 -14.41
N ALA A 44 20.25 -11.99 -14.69
CA ALA A 44 20.72 -11.05 -13.67
C ALA A 44 19.55 -10.37 -12.93
N GLN A 45 18.44 -10.09 -13.61
CA GLN A 45 17.25 -9.48 -13.03
C GLN A 45 16.57 -10.38 -12.01
N MET A 46 16.60 -11.71 -12.20
CA MET A 46 16.12 -12.66 -11.19
C MET A 46 16.95 -12.59 -9.89
N ASN A 47 18.27 -12.38 -9.98
CA ASN A 47 19.14 -12.24 -8.81
C ASN A 47 19.07 -10.84 -8.15
N ASN A 48 18.59 -9.83 -8.88
CA ASN A 48 18.60 -8.44 -8.40
C ASN A 48 17.25 -7.97 -7.80
N GLN A 49 16.18 -8.78 -7.82
CA GLN A 49 14.90 -8.38 -7.22
C GLN A 49 15.04 -8.03 -5.73
N GLU A 50 15.86 -8.79 -5.00
CA GLU A 50 16.13 -8.53 -3.59
C GLU A 50 16.92 -7.23 -3.39
N ALA A 51 17.90 -6.96 -4.24
CA ALA A 51 18.67 -5.71 -4.20
C ALA A 51 17.80 -4.48 -4.50
N VAL A 52 16.87 -4.59 -5.46
CA VAL A 52 15.91 -3.53 -5.77
C VAL A 52 14.95 -3.31 -4.61
N ASN A 53 14.41 -4.38 -4.01
CA ASN A 53 13.54 -4.28 -2.84
C ASN A 53 14.27 -3.64 -1.64
N ALA A 54 15.52 -4.01 -1.39
CA ALA A 54 16.34 -3.43 -0.32
C ALA A 54 16.60 -1.93 -0.57
N MET A 55 16.86 -1.53 -1.82
CA MET A 55 17.04 -0.13 -2.18
C MET A 55 15.75 0.68 -1.99
N MET A 56 14.59 0.12 -2.37
CA MET A 56 13.28 0.76 -2.17
C MET A 56 12.95 0.90 -0.69
N THR A 57 13.17 -0.13 0.13
CA THR A 57 12.98 -0.05 1.59
C THR A 57 13.88 1.00 2.21
N ARG A 58 15.15 1.10 1.79
CA ARG A 58 16.07 2.14 2.26
C ARG A 58 15.65 3.54 1.84
N ALA A 59 15.12 3.70 0.63
CA ALA A 59 14.57 4.97 0.16
C ALA A 59 13.31 5.39 0.95
N LEU A 60 12.41 4.44 1.22
CA LEU A 60 11.23 4.67 2.06
C LEU A 60 11.62 5.04 3.50
N ALA A 61 12.57 4.31 4.10
CA ALA A 61 13.10 4.62 5.42
C ALA A 61 13.74 6.02 5.47
N ALA A 62 14.51 6.42 4.45
CA ALA A 62 15.08 7.75 4.34
C ALA A 62 14.02 8.86 4.22
N ALA A 63 12.87 8.54 3.63
CA ALA A 63 11.71 9.42 3.55
C ALA A 63 10.78 9.36 4.78
N ASN A 64 11.17 8.64 5.85
CA ASN A 64 10.34 8.35 7.02
C ASN A 64 8.99 7.68 6.66
N MET A 65 8.95 6.91 5.58
CA MET A 65 7.76 6.17 5.16
C MET A 65 7.89 4.69 5.51
N PRO A 66 6.84 4.06 6.07
CA PRO A 66 6.84 2.64 6.38
C PRO A 66 6.80 1.81 5.09
N SER A 67 7.58 0.74 5.07
CA SER A 67 7.58 -0.25 3.99
C SER A 67 6.34 -1.13 4.04
N ARG A 68 6.02 -1.78 2.91
CA ARG A 68 4.90 -2.73 2.83
C ARG A 68 5.02 -3.86 3.85
N ALA A 69 6.23 -4.38 4.07
CA ALA A 69 6.48 -5.47 5.03
C ALA A 69 6.20 -5.03 6.47
N GLU A 70 6.55 -3.79 6.82
CA GLU A 70 6.27 -3.24 8.16
C GLU A 70 4.77 -3.03 8.39
N ILE A 71 4.03 -2.61 7.36
CA ILE A 71 2.55 -2.50 7.44
C ILE A 71 1.92 -3.87 7.64
N GLU A 72 2.44 -4.90 6.97
CA GLU A 72 1.95 -6.27 7.10
C GLU A 72 2.22 -6.85 8.50
N ASP A 73 3.42 -6.63 9.05
CA ASP A 73 3.74 -7.02 10.43
C ASP A 73 2.82 -6.31 11.45
N LEU A 74 2.63 -5.00 11.28
CA LEU A 74 1.73 -4.23 12.15
C LEU A 74 0.30 -4.77 12.10
N SER A 75 -0.20 -5.08 10.90
CA SER A 75 -1.54 -5.66 10.70
C SER A 75 -1.67 -7.02 11.38
N ALA A 76 -0.66 -7.88 11.26
CA ALA A 76 -0.64 -9.18 11.94
C ALA A 76 -0.58 -9.05 13.47
N ARG A 77 0.12 -8.04 13.98
CA ARG A 77 0.15 -7.72 15.42
C ARG A 77 -1.21 -7.23 15.91
N LEU A 78 -1.87 -6.34 15.16
CA LEU A 78 -3.22 -5.86 15.47
C LEU A 78 -4.24 -7.00 15.50
N ALA A 79 -4.24 -7.87 14.50
CA ALA A 79 -5.14 -9.03 14.46
C ALA A 79 -4.97 -9.96 15.69
N ARG A 80 -3.74 -10.15 16.16
CA ARG A 80 -3.46 -10.93 17.39
C ARG A 80 -3.97 -10.22 18.65
N MET A 81 -3.90 -8.89 18.71
CA MET A 81 -4.46 -8.10 19.80
C MET A 81 -5.99 -8.21 19.82
N GLU A 82 -6.65 -8.04 18.67
CA GLU A 82 -8.11 -8.19 18.53
C GLU A 82 -8.59 -9.58 18.96
N ALA A 83 -7.91 -10.64 18.52
CA ALA A 83 -8.23 -12.00 18.96
C ALA A 83 -8.07 -12.20 20.48
N THR A 84 -7.11 -11.51 21.10
CA THR A 84 -6.90 -11.57 22.55
C THR A 84 -7.99 -10.79 23.29
N LEU A 85 -8.37 -9.63 22.78
CA LEU A 85 -9.48 -8.83 23.30
C LEU A 85 -10.80 -9.60 23.23
N GLY A 86 -11.10 -10.26 22.10
CA GLY A 86 -12.29 -11.11 21.97
C GLY A 86 -12.37 -12.20 23.03
N ARG A 87 -11.26 -12.92 23.28
CA ARG A 87 -11.19 -13.93 24.36
C ARG A 87 -11.40 -13.34 25.76
N ILE A 88 -10.97 -12.10 25.99
CA ILE A 88 -11.17 -11.41 27.27
C ILE A 88 -12.64 -11.00 27.41
N GLU A 89 -13.24 -10.43 26.37
CA GLU A 89 -14.65 -10.05 26.33
C GLU A 89 -15.57 -11.25 26.57
N GLU A 90 -15.29 -12.39 25.94
CA GLU A 90 -16.02 -13.65 26.19
C GLU A 90 -15.96 -14.08 27.66
N LYS A 91 -14.77 -14.00 28.29
CA LYS A 91 -14.60 -14.31 29.72
C LYS A 91 -15.30 -13.32 30.64
N LEU A 92 -15.49 -12.08 30.19
CA LEU A 92 -16.16 -11.02 30.95
C LEU A 92 -17.68 -10.97 30.72
N GLY A 93 -18.24 -11.89 29.93
CA GLY A 93 -19.68 -11.98 29.67
C GLY A 93 -20.17 -11.13 28.50
N GLY A 94 -19.27 -10.72 27.60
CA GLY A 94 -19.57 -9.92 26.41
C GLY A 94 -19.67 -8.42 26.67
N PRO A 95 -19.75 -7.59 25.61
CA PRO A 95 -19.94 -6.15 25.75
C PRO A 95 -21.19 -5.86 26.59
N PRO A 96 -21.17 -4.86 27.51
CA PRO A 96 -22.37 -4.51 28.25
C PRO A 96 -23.48 -4.17 27.25
N GLU A 97 -24.60 -4.89 27.36
CA GLU A 97 -25.79 -4.60 26.56
C GLU A 97 -26.15 -3.13 26.79
N ARG A 98 -25.98 -2.32 25.75
CA ARG A 98 -26.33 -0.90 25.82
C ARG A 98 -27.83 -0.85 26.02
N ALA A 99 -28.26 -0.59 27.26
CA ALA A 99 -29.65 -0.44 27.61
C ALA A 99 -30.32 0.53 26.62
N SER A 100 -31.30 0.02 25.88
CA SER A 100 -32.07 0.81 24.93
C SER A 100 -32.74 1.94 25.71
N ARG A 101 -32.28 3.18 25.53
CA ARG A 101 -32.89 4.35 26.19
C ARG A 101 -34.36 4.41 25.74
N PRO A 102 -35.34 4.48 26.67
CA PRO A 102 -36.75 4.47 26.30
C PRO A 102 -37.04 5.64 25.36
N LYS A 103 -37.52 5.30 24.15
CA LYS A 103 -37.86 6.28 23.13
C LYS A 103 -39.14 7.00 23.56
N PRO A 104 -39.18 8.34 23.54
CA PRO A 104 -40.38 9.07 23.94
C PRO A 104 -41.56 8.71 23.03
N SER A 105 -42.70 8.39 23.64
CA SER A 105 -43.94 8.05 22.94
C SER A 105 -44.41 9.24 22.09
N ARG A 106 -44.68 9.00 20.81
CA ARG A 106 -45.19 10.02 19.89
C ARG A 106 -46.67 10.25 20.20
N THR A 107 -46.98 11.28 20.99
CA THR A 107 -48.36 11.63 21.39
C THR A 107 -49.10 12.51 20.37
N ARG A 108 -48.49 12.86 19.23
CA ARG A 108 -49.17 13.64 18.19
C ARG A 108 -50.07 12.74 17.36
N LYS A 109 -51.39 12.84 17.58
CA LYS A 109 -52.40 12.34 16.63
C LYS A 109 -52.46 13.26 15.40
N PRO A 110 -52.46 12.71 14.18
CA PRO A 110 -52.64 13.53 12.98
C PRO A 110 -54.01 14.21 12.98
N PRO A 111 -54.13 15.43 12.44
CA PRO A 111 -55.41 16.12 12.34
C PRO A 111 -56.38 15.33 11.48
N ALA A 112 -57.64 15.23 11.91
CA ALA A 112 -58.69 14.55 11.15
C ALA A 112 -58.93 15.30 9.83
N ALA A 113 -58.91 14.57 8.71
CA ALA A 113 -59.24 15.12 7.41
C ALA A 113 -60.69 15.62 7.42
N LYS A 114 -60.89 16.90 7.11
CA LYS A 114 -62.23 17.46 6.87
C LYS A 114 -62.67 17.06 5.46
N GLY A 115 -63.79 16.33 5.38
CA GLY A 115 -64.58 16.20 4.15
C GLY A 115 -65.44 17.42 3.90
#